data_AF-A0A7C3UC60-F1
#
_entry.id   AF-A0A7C3UC60-F1
#
_cell.length_a   1.000
_cell.length_b   1.000
_cell.length_c   1.000
_cell.angle_alpha   90.00
_cell.angle_beta   90.00
_cell.angle_gamma   90.00
#
_symmetry.space_group_name_H-M   'P 1'
#
loop_
_entity.id
_entity.type
_entity.pdbx_description
1 polymer ?
#
loop_
_entity_poly.entity_id
_entity_poly.type
_entity_poly.pdbx_seq_one_letter_code
_entity_poly.pdbx_strand_id
1 'polypeptide(L)' 'MPRWFITGAGGQLATAFAALLPGDEVALSSEAELDIRDRRALHAAVRA' A
#
# COMPACT_ATOMS: atom_id res chain seq x y z
N MET A 1 -7.37 15.74 1.03
CA MET A 1 -6.31 15.36 0.08
C MET A 1 -6.39 13.85 -0.17
N PRO A 2 -5.83 13.31 -1.26
CA PRO A 2 -5.94 11.90 -1.60
C PRO A 2 -5.01 11.02 -0.77
N ARG A 3 -5.59 10.05 -0.03
CA ARG A 3 -4.85 8.99 0.68
C ARG A 3 -4.42 7.90 -0.29
N TRP A 4 -3.16 7.46 -0.18
CA TRP A 4 -2.55 6.43 -1.03
C TRP A 4 -2.36 5.13 -0.26
N PHE A 5 -2.75 4.02 -0.87
CA PHE A 5 -2.44 2.68 -0.39
C PHE A 5 -1.68 1.94 -1.48
N ILE A 6 -0.44 1.56 -1.19
CA ILE A 6 0.51 1.00 -2.17
C ILE A 6 0.90 -0.40 -1.73
N THR A 7 0.53 -1.39 -2.53
CA THR A 7 0.91 -2.79 -2.34
C THR A 7 2.27 -3.10 -2.98
N GLY A 8 2.92 -4.18 -2.56
CA GLY A 8 4.24 -4.56 -3.07
C GLY A 8 5.37 -3.73 -2.44
N ALA A 9 5.21 -3.33 -1.17
CA ALA A 9 6.25 -2.64 -0.41
C ALA A 9 7.57 -3.43 -0.47
N GLY A 10 8.67 -2.70 -0.66
CA GLY A 10 10.00 -3.28 -0.93
C GLY A 10 10.28 -3.51 -2.42
N GLY A 11 9.28 -3.44 -3.30
CA GLY A 11 9.47 -3.41 -4.75
C GLY A 11 9.98 -2.06 -5.25
N GLN A 12 10.65 -2.04 -6.41
CA GLN A 12 11.26 -0.83 -6.98
C GLN A 12 10.27 0.34 -7.11
N LEU A 13 9.05 0.06 -7.60
CA LEU A 13 8.04 1.09 -7.82
C LEU A 13 7.45 1.62 -6.50
N ALA A 14 7.16 0.74 -5.53
CA ALA A 14 6.65 1.15 -4.23
C ALA A 14 7.66 2.02 -3.49
N THR A 15 8.95 1.67 -3.55
CA THR A 15 10.04 2.47 -3.00
C THR A 15 10.16 3.85 -3.66
N ALA A 16 10.02 3.92 -4.99
CA ALA A 16 10.04 5.20 -5.70
C ALA A 16 8.86 6.10 -5.29
N PHE A 17 7.66 5.53 -5.13
CA PHE A 17 6.49 6.29 -4.67
C PHE A 17 6.63 6.78 -3.22
N ALA A 18 7.21 5.97 -2.33
CA ALA A 18 7.45 6.36 -0.94
C ALA A 18 8.35 7.61 -0.81
N ALA A 19 9.23 7.84 -1.79
CA ALA A 19 10.09 9.03 -1.84
C ALA A 19 9.41 10.26 -2.49
N LEU A 20 8.40 10.05 -3.35
CA LEU A 20 7.75 11.12 -4.11
C LEU A 20 6.51 11.68 -3.41
N LEU A 21 5.76 10.82 -2.73
CA LEU A 21 4.47 11.17 -2.14
C LEU A 21 4.63 11.69 -0.69
N PRO A 22 3.73 12.57 -0.21
CA PRO A 22 3.73 13.03 1.17
C PRO A 22 3.56 11.84 2.14
N GLY A 23 4.52 11.64 3.04
CA GLY A 23 4.59 10.44 3.88
C GLY A 23 3.45 10.27 4.89
N ASP A 24 2.72 11.34 5.21
CA ASP A 24 1.55 11.34 6.09
C ASP A 24 0.27 10.78 5.43
N GLU A 25 0.25 10.68 4.10
CA GLU A 25 -0.90 10.18 3.34
C GLU A 25 -0.62 8.87 2.59
N VAL A 26 0.51 8.19 2.85
CA VAL A 26 0.92 6.95 2.16
C VAL A 26 0.99 5.78 3.13
N ALA A 27 0.17 4.77 2.88
CA ALA A 27 0.28 3.47 3.51
C ALA A 27 0.90 2.47 2.52
N LEU A 28 1.91 1.72 2.97
CA LEU A 28 2.62 0.70 2.21
C LEU A 28 2.30 -0.67 2.79
N SER A 29 2.18 -1.69 1.93
CA SER A 29 2.00 -3.07 2.35
C SER A 29 2.76 -4.05 1.46
N SER A 30 3.52 -4.96 2.06
CA SER A 30 4.21 -6.07 1.41
C SER A 30 3.29 -7.30 1.27
N GLU A 31 3.69 -8.29 0.46
CA GLU A 31 2.92 -9.54 0.33
C GLU A 31 2.79 -10.29 1.67
N ALA A 32 3.80 -10.18 2.55
CA ALA A 32 3.77 -10.80 3.87
C ALA A 32 2.76 -10.14 4.83
N GLU A 33 2.43 -8.86 4.60
CA GLU A 33 1.46 -8.10 5.40
C GLU A 33 0.05 -8.17 4.82
N LEU A 34 -0.08 -8.22 3.49
CA LEU A 34 -1.35 -8.35 2.78
C LEU A 34 -1.19 -9.18 1.50
N ASP A 35 -1.80 -10.36 1.48
CA ASP A 35 -2.00 -11.09 0.23
C ASP A 35 -3.16 -10.47 -0.56
N ILE A 36 -2.83 -9.79 -1.66
CA ILE A 36 -3.82 -9.14 -2.53
C ILE A 36 -4.75 -10.14 -3.26
N ARG A 37 -4.41 -11.44 -3.27
CA ARG A 37 -5.27 -12.50 -3.78
C ARG A 37 -6.43 -12.82 -2.82
N ASP A 38 -6.28 -12.50 -1.54
CA ASP A 38 -7.38 -12.54 -0.58
C ASP A 38 -8.25 -11.29 -0.75
N ARG A 39 -9.34 -11.46 -1.51
CA ARG A 39 -10.33 -10.41 -1.77
C ARG A 39 -10.90 -9.79 -0.49
N ARG A 40 -11.11 -10.59 0.57
CA ARG A 40 -11.70 -10.10 1.83
C ARG A 40 -10.70 -9.25 2.59
N ALA A 41 -9.46 -9.72 2.70
CA ALA A 41 -8.38 -8.97 3.33
C ALA A 41 -8.11 -7.66 2.61
N LEU A 42 -8.03 -7.69 1.26
CA LEU A 42 -7.84 -6.50 0.45
C LEU A 42 -8.99 -5.49 0.63
N HIS A 43 -10.24 -5.96 0.61
CA HIS A 43 -11.40 -5.09 0.82
C HIS A 43 -11.40 -4.45 2.21
N ALA A 44 -11.01 -5.19 3.25
CA ALA A 44 -10.88 -4.65 4.60
C ALA A 44 -9.78 -3.59 4.68
N ALA A 45 -8.61 -3.85 4.09
CA ALA A 45 -7.48 -2.92 4.08
C ALA A 45 -7.80 -1.59 3.38
N VAL A 46 -8.50 -1.64 2.24
CA VAL A 46 -8.86 -0.42 1.47
C VAL A 46 -9.94 0.42 2.16
N ARG A 47 -10.77 -0.19 3.02
CA ARG A 47 -11.92 0.47 3.67
C ARG A 47 -11.69 0.87 5.13
N ALA A 48 -10.51 0.58 5.69
CA ALA A 48 -10.11 0.98 7.04
C ALA A 48 -9.76 2.48 7.12
#